data_AF-A0A0F8ZY58-F1
#
_entry.id   AF-A0A0F8ZY58-F1
#
_cell.length_a   1.000
_cell.length_b   1.000
_cell.length_c   1.000
_cell.angle_alpha   90.00
_cell.angle_beta   90.00
_cell.angle_gamma   90.00
#
_symmetry.space_group_name_H-M   'P 1'
#
loop_
_entity.id
_entity.type
_entity.pdbx_description
1 polymer ?
#
loop_
_entity_poly.entity_id
_entity_poly.type
_entity_poly.pdbx_seq_one_letter_code
_entity_poly.pdbx_strand_id
1 'polypeptide(L)'
;MPRGVAADFQVRLAQTDADVQAAQRLRYEVFVQELGGSGAMVDHAAGLEQDRFDPFFDHLLLTDLRNGKLAGVYRVMRADMAARAGGFYSEAEYDLTPLVQSGRKLLELGRSCLDPAYRGGAAMHHLWGALARYVAEHEIEVLFGVASFHGTDTAPLAERLARAGLGVLVSTATDESLSVGCDPNIRRRSGRLDRAGLSALIRDESIRALVDATHPYATEIRDNARAAAA
;
A
#
# COMPACT_ATOMS: atom_id res chain seq x y z
N MET A 1 12.00 -13.70 -35.24
CA MET A 1 11.63 -12.80 -34.12
C MET A 1 12.91 -12.28 -33.49
N PRO A 2 13.23 -10.98 -33.56
CA PRO A 2 14.39 -10.48 -32.83
C PRO A 2 14.09 -10.58 -31.33
N ARG A 3 14.95 -11.26 -30.58
CA ARG A 3 14.92 -11.25 -29.10
C ARG A 3 15.09 -9.80 -28.66
N GLY A 4 14.04 -9.20 -28.10
CA GLY A 4 14.14 -7.90 -27.45
C GLY A 4 15.22 -7.97 -26.37
N VAL A 5 16.17 -7.04 -26.41
CA VAL A 5 17.18 -6.88 -25.36
C VAL A 5 16.41 -6.68 -24.05
N ALA A 6 16.51 -7.64 -23.13
CA ALA A 6 15.92 -7.51 -21.81
C ALA A 6 16.42 -6.21 -21.18
N ALA A 7 15.53 -5.44 -20.56
CA ALA A 7 15.94 -4.26 -19.81
C ALA A 7 16.93 -4.67 -18.72
N ASP A 8 18.08 -3.99 -18.65
CA ASP A 8 19.07 -4.21 -17.60
C ASP A 8 18.76 -3.25 -16.45
N PHE A 9 18.37 -3.82 -15.30
CA PHE A 9 17.88 -3.08 -14.16
C PHE A 9 18.84 -3.24 -12.98
N GLN A 10 19.18 -2.13 -12.34
CA GLN A 10 19.92 -2.12 -11.09
C GLN A 10 19.05 -1.55 -9.97
N VAL A 11 19.06 -2.23 -8.82
CA VAL A 11 18.48 -1.69 -7.58
C VAL A 11 19.59 -1.45 -6.56
N ARG A 12 19.61 -0.24 -6.00
CA ARG A 12 20.51 0.15 -4.91
C ARG A 12 19.76 0.94 -3.85
N LEU A 13 20.37 1.07 -2.67
CA LEU A 13 19.92 2.04 -1.68
C LEU A 13 20.32 3.46 -2.09
N ALA A 14 19.49 4.43 -1.72
CA ALA A 14 19.86 5.84 -1.71
C ALA A 14 21.01 6.07 -0.71
N GLN A 15 22.00 6.85 -1.12
CA GLN A 15 23.18 7.16 -0.30
C GLN A 15 23.39 8.66 -0.11
N THR A 16 22.65 9.49 -0.85
CA THR A 16 22.81 10.94 -0.87
C THR A 16 21.45 11.64 -0.84
N ASP A 17 21.43 12.93 -0.47
CA ASP A 17 20.19 13.72 -0.53
C ASP A 17 19.64 13.82 -1.96
N ALA A 18 20.52 13.83 -2.97
CA ALA A 18 20.13 13.82 -4.38
C ALA A 18 19.39 12.53 -4.76
N ASP A 19 19.78 11.39 -4.18
CA ASP A 19 19.07 10.12 -4.37
C ASP A 19 17.66 10.15 -3.78
N VAL A 20 17.54 10.68 -2.57
CA VAL A 20 16.24 10.83 -1.88
C VAL A 20 15.35 11.81 -2.64
N GLN A 21 15.89 12.93 -3.12
CA GLN A 21 15.15 13.89 -3.94
C GLN A 21 14.70 13.28 -5.28
N ALA A 22 15.53 12.44 -5.93
CA ALA A 22 15.13 11.73 -7.13
C ALA A 22 13.95 10.78 -6.85
N ALA A 23 13.96 10.09 -5.71
CA ALA A 23 12.84 9.27 -5.28
C ALA A 23 11.57 10.08 -5.00
N GLN A 24 11.70 11.19 -4.27
CA GLN A 24 10.59 12.12 -3.98
C GLN A 24 9.98 12.69 -5.26
N ARG A 25 10.79 12.97 -6.27
CA ARG A 25 10.33 13.45 -7.58
C ARG A 25 9.52 12.39 -8.33
N LEU A 26 10.03 11.15 -8.41
CA LEU A 26 9.26 10.07 -9.03
C LEU A 26 7.96 9.78 -8.26
N ARG A 27 8.01 9.82 -6.93
CA ARG A 27 6.81 9.71 -6.09
C ARG A 27 5.81 10.83 -6.33
N TYR A 28 6.28 12.06 -6.56
CA TYR A 28 5.42 13.18 -6.91
C TYR A 28 4.70 12.96 -8.24
N GLU A 29 5.42 12.54 -9.27
CA GLU A 29 4.84 12.22 -10.58
C GLU A 29 3.74 11.16 -10.47
N VAL A 30 3.97 10.11 -9.69
CA VAL A 30 2.99 9.02 -9.53
C VAL A 30 1.88 9.35 -8.52
N PHE A 31 2.22 9.64 -7.27
CA PHE A 31 1.21 9.77 -6.21
C PHE A 31 0.47 11.11 -6.25
N VAL A 32 1.08 12.17 -6.76
CA VAL A 32 0.47 13.52 -6.79
C VAL A 32 -0.09 13.84 -8.17
N GLN A 33 0.75 13.80 -9.22
CA GLN A 33 0.30 14.23 -10.56
C GLN A 33 -0.64 13.22 -11.21
N GLU A 34 -0.31 11.93 -11.14
CA GLU A 34 -1.13 10.88 -11.76
C GLU A 34 -2.32 10.48 -10.87
N LEU A 35 -2.09 10.25 -9.57
CA LEU A 35 -3.10 9.71 -8.67
C LEU A 35 -3.88 10.78 -7.88
N GLY A 36 -3.52 12.05 -8.01
CA GLY A 36 -4.24 13.16 -7.38
C GLY A 36 -4.08 13.27 -5.85
N GLY A 37 -3.09 12.60 -5.27
CA GLY A 37 -2.77 12.68 -3.85
C GLY A 37 -2.12 14.03 -3.48
N SER A 38 -2.16 14.38 -2.19
CA SER A 38 -1.43 15.52 -1.64
C SER A 38 -1.26 15.35 -0.12
N GLY A 39 -0.47 16.22 0.51
CA GLY A 39 -0.20 16.20 1.94
C GLY A 39 0.49 17.48 2.39
N ALA A 40 0.49 17.73 3.70
CA ALA A 40 0.99 18.98 4.27
C ALA A 40 2.47 19.28 3.97
N MET A 41 3.29 18.24 3.75
CA MET A 41 4.72 18.36 3.44
C MET A 41 5.05 18.19 1.97
N VAL A 42 4.06 17.91 1.10
CA VAL A 42 4.28 17.81 -0.34
C VAL A 42 4.70 19.19 -0.87
N ASP A 43 5.87 19.25 -1.50
CA ASP A 43 6.38 20.48 -2.10
C ASP A 43 5.99 20.53 -3.58
N HIS A 44 4.87 21.20 -3.84
CA HIS A 44 4.35 21.39 -5.19
C HIS A 44 5.22 22.33 -6.04
N ALA A 45 6.01 23.22 -5.43
CA ALA A 45 6.88 24.13 -6.16
C ALA A 45 8.13 23.40 -6.69
N ALA A 46 8.72 22.52 -5.88
CA ALA A 46 9.86 21.69 -6.27
C ALA A 46 9.47 20.39 -7.00
N GLY A 47 8.20 19.98 -6.89
CA GLY A 47 7.68 18.73 -7.41
C GLY A 47 8.18 17.51 -6.62
N LEU A 48 8.07 17.56 -5.29
CA LEU A 48 8.56 16.53 -4.37
C LEU A 48 7.43 16.01 -3.48
N GLU A 49 7.15 14.70 -3.53
CA GLU A 49 6.32 14.02 -2.54
C GLU A 49 7.22 13.61 -1.39
N GLN A 50 7.13 14.34 -0.28
CA GLN A 50 8.00 14.16 0.88
C GLN A 50 7.21 14.22 2.18
N ASP A 51 7.74 13.55 3.20
CA ASP A 51 7.20 13.57 4.56
C ASP A 51 8.30 13.55 5.63
N ARG A 52 7.90 13.66 6.89
CA ARG A 52 8.82 13.66 8.05
C ARG A 52 9.59 12.35 8.23
N PHE A 53 9.17 11.26 7.59
CA PHE A 53 9.77 9.95 7.74
C PHE A 53 10.85 9.68 6.68
N ASP A 54 10.89 10.43 5.58
CA ASP A 54 11.88 10.23 4.52
C ASP A 54 13.34 10.13 5.01
N PRO A 55 13.80 10.89 6.02
CA PRO A 55 15.17 10.75 6.56
C PRO A 55 15.43 9.43 7.31
N PHE A 56 14.39 8.70 7.69
CA PHE A 56 14.47 7.46 8.47
C PHE A 56 14.19 6.21 7.64
N PHE A 57 13.52 6.37 6.51
CA PHE A 57 13.35 5.31 5.53
C PHE A 57 14.63 5.11 4.72
N ASP A 58 14.99 3.85 4.51
CA ASP A 58 15.90 3.45 3.44
C ASP A 58 15.12 3.45 2.11
N HIS A 59 15.71 4.00 1.05
CA HIS A 59 15.04 4.10 -0.27
C HIS A 59 15.72 3.20 -1.29
N LEU A 60 14.99 2.18 -1.77
CA LEU A 60 15.39 1.36 -2.90
C LEU A 60 15.12 2.11 -4.20
N LEU A 61 16.15 2.32 -5.00
CA LEU A 61 16.11 3.01 -6.29
C LEU A 61 16.35 2.02 -7.42
N LEU A 62 15.36 1.83 -8.28
CA LEU A 62 15.46 1.01 -9.48
C LEU A 62 15.83 1.90 -10.67
N THR A 63 17.02 1.69 -11.24
CA THR A 63 17.50 2.40 -12.43
C THR A 63 17.53 1.45 -13.64
N ASP A 64 17.04 1.94 -14.77
CA ASP A 64 17.24 1.29 -16.08
C ASP A 64 18.63 1.67 -16.60
N LEU A 65 19.55 0.70 -16.66
CA LEU A 65 20.94 0.93 -17.01
C LEU A 65 21.14 1.29 -18.50
N ARG A 66 20.13 1.09 -19.34
CA ARG A 66 20.22 1.41 -20.78
C ARG A 66 20.15 2.91 -21.04
N ASN A 67 19.45 3.65 -20.18
CA ASN A 67 19.23 5.09 -20.34
C ASN A 67 19.51 5.91 -19.07
N GLY A 68 19.84 5.24 -17.96
CA GLY A 68 20.12 5.87 -16.66
C GLY A 68 18.87 6.41 -15.95
N LYS A 69 17.66 6.11 -16.43
CA LYS A 69 16.41 6.64 -15.87
C LYS A 69 16.02 5.88 -14.61
N LEU A 70 15.59 6.61 -13.59
CA LEU A 70 14.95 6.04 -12.41
C LEU A 70 13.57 5.49 -12.81
N ALA A 71 13.47 4.17 -12.84
CA ALA A 71 12.28 3.42 -13.28
C ALA A 71 11.29 3.15 -12.15
N GLY A 72 11.75 3.15 -10.90
CA GLY A 72 10.92 2.83 -9.74
C GLY A 72 11.60 3.09 -8.42
N VAL A 73 10.78 3.21 -7.38
CA VAL A 73 11.24 3.38 -6.00
C VAL A 73 10.40 2.56 -5.03
N TYR A 74 11.01 2.23 -3.89
CA TYR A 74 10.35 1.58 -2.77
C TYR A 74 11.08 1.96 -1.48
N ARG A 75 10.39 2.51 -0.49
CA ARG A 75 11.01 2.80 0.80
C ARG A 75 10.71 1.72 1.84
N VAL A 76 11.68 1.45 2.70
CA VAL A 76 11.60 0.46 3.78
C VAL A 76 12.15 1.04 5.10
N MET A 77 11.51 0.77 6.23
CA MET A 77 11.94 1.28 7.54
C MET A 77 11.96 0.17 8.58
N ARG A 78 13.13 -0.04 9.16
CA ARG A 78 13.35 -1.00 10.25
C ARG A 78 12.93 -0.40 11.59
N ALA A 79 12.71 -1.25 12.59
CA ALA A 79 12.30 -0.84 13.94
C ALA A 79 13.28 0.14 14.64
N ASP A 80 14.59 -0.01 14.43
CA ASP A 80 15.60 0.91 14.97
C ASP A 80 15.46 2.33 14.38
N MET A 81 15.14 2.42 13.10
CA MET A 81 14.90 3.69 12.42
C MET A 81 13.54 4.30 12.80
N ALA A 82 12.51 3.47 12.94
CA ALA A 82 11.20 3.88 13.45
C ALA A 82 11.30 4.49 14.85
N ALA A 83 12.08 3.88 15.76
CA ALA A 83 12.32 4.43 17.09
C ALA A 83 12.94 5.84 17.04
N ARG A 84 13.84 6.09 16.08
CA ARG A 84 14.43 7.42 15.85
C ARG A 84 13.45 8.42 15.22
N ALA A 85 12.48 7.93 14.46
CA ALA A 85 11.41 8.71 13.84
C ALA A 85 10.23 9.01 14.79
N GLY A 86 10.24 8.44 16.00
CA GLY A 86 9.15 8.53 16.97
C GLY A 86 7.99 7.56 16.71
N GLY A 87 8.25 6.44 16.04
CA GLY A 87 7.29 5.40 15.68
C GLY A 87 7.30 5.07 14.19
N PHE A 88 6.60 4.00 13.80
CA PHE A 88 6.32 3.70 12.40
C PHE A 88 5.34 4.70 11.79
N TYR A 89 5.38 4.87 10.47
CA TYR A 89 4.40 5.72 9.77
C TYR A 89 2.97 5.19 10.00
N SER A 90 2.81 3.88 9.88
CA SER A 90 1.53 3.18 10.01
C SER A 90 0.92 3.27 11.42
N GLU A 91 1.67 3.66 12.46
CA GLU A 91 1.12 3.87 13.81
C GLU A 91 0.15 5.06 13.89
N ALA A 92 0.23 6.00 12.94
CA ALA A 92 -0.76 7.07 12.84
C ALA A 92 -2.11 6.57 12.30
N GLU A 93 -2.12 5.40 11.65
CA GLU A 93 -3.30 4.83 10.98
C GLU A 93 -3.87 3.60 11.71
N TYR A 94 -3.04 2.86 12.44
CA TYR A 94 -3.37 1.57 13.04
C TYR A 94 -2.74 1.39 14.43
N ASP A 95 -3.40 0.64 15.31
CA ASP A 95 -2.78 0.17 16.55
C ASP A 95 -1.80 -0.97 16.26
N LEU A 96 -0.51 -0.63 16.20
CA LEU A 96 0.57 -1.59 15.99
C LEU A 96 1.17 -2.12 17.30
N THR A 97 0.57 -1.83 18.46
CA THR A 97 1.09 -2.25 19.76
C THR A 97 1.42 -3.75 19.82
N PRO A 98 0.55 -4.68 19.35
CA PRO A 98 0.88 -6.11 19.37
C PRO A 98 2.08 -6.47 18.49
N LEU A 99 2.26 -5.75 17.39
CA LEU A 99 3.37 -5.96 16.46
C LEU A 99 4.69 -5.46 17.05
N VAL A 100 4.69 -4.22 17.56
CA VAL A 100 5.85 -3.57 18.19
C VAL A 100 6.28 -4.32 19.45
N GLN A 101 5.33 -4.82 20.25
CA GLN A 101 5.62 -5.59 21.46
C GLN A 101 6.00 -7.05 21.21
N SER A 102 5.92 -7.54 19.96
CA SER A 102 6.24 -8.94 19.63
C SER A 102 7.72 -9.29 19.81
N GLY A 103 8.61 -8.29 19.88
CA GLY A 103 10.06 -8.46 19.94
C GLY A 103 10.69 -8.97 18.64
N ARG A 104 9.91 -9.10 17.56
CA ARG A 104 10.36 -9.57 16.26
C ARG A 104 11.03 -8.46 15.46
N LYS A 105 11.92 -8.81 14.53
CA LYS A 105 12.53 -7.86 13.59
C LYS A 105 11.52 -7.38 12.54
N LEU A 106 11.00 -6.17 12.73
CA LEU A 106 9.96 -5.58 11.88
C LEU A 106 10.56 -4.71 10.75
N LEU A 107 9.92 -4.74 9.58
CA LEU A 107 10.18 -3.83 8.46
C LEU A 107 8.88 -3.27 7.90
N GLU A 108 8.69 -1.96 8.05
CA GLU A 108 7.63 -1.22 7.40
C GLU A 108 7.99 -0.96 5.94
N LEU A 109 7.03 -1.18 5.05
CA LEU A 109 7.13 -0.99 3.61
C LEU A 109 6.19 0.14 3.20
N GLY A 110 6.64 1.02 2.30
CA GLY A 110 5.78 2.10 1.82
C GLY A 110 6.22 2.72 0.50
N ARG A 111 5.33 3.55 -0.06
CA ARG A 111 5.58 4.39 -1.24
C ARG A 111 6.27 3.66 -2.41
N SER A 112 5.90 2.40 -2.66
CA SER A 112 6.37 1.66 -3.83
C SER A 112 5.67 2.17 -5.10
N CYS A 113 6.42 2.64 -6.08
CA CYS A 113 5.86 3.03 -7.38
C CYS A 113 6.85 2.82 -8.52
N LEU A 114 6.30 2.71 -9.73
CA LEU A 114 7.07 2.70 -10.98
C LEU A 114 6.66 3.88 -11.85
N ASP A 115 7.63 4.40 -12.59
CA ASP A 115 7.36 5.27 -13.73
C ASP A 115 6.41 4.55 -14.72
N PRO A 116 5.41 5.24 -15.29
CA PRO A 116 4.40 4.63 -16.17
C PRO A 116 4.98 3.78 -17.31
N ALA A 117 6.13 4.17 -17.88
CA ALA A 117 6.76 3.45 -18.98
C ALA A 117 7.33 2.08 -18.60
N TYR A 118 7.45 1.79 -17.30
CA TYR A 118 8.07 0.58 -16.76
C TYR A 118 7.06 -0.41 -16.14
N ARG A 119 5.77 -0.07 -16.14
CA ARG A 119 4.69 -0.90 -15.57
C ARG A 119 4.36 -2.09 -16.47
N GLY A 120 3.89 -3.18 -15.87
CA GLY A 120 3.56 -4.43 -16.58
C GLY A 120 4.76 -5.25 -17.07
N GLY A 121 6.00 -4.75 -16.87
CA GLY A 121 7.24 -5.47 -17.15
C GLY A 121 7.93 -6.00 -15.90
N ALA A 122 9.21 -6.34 -16.04
CA ALA A 122 10.01 -6.95 -14.96
C ALA A 122 10.45 -5.97 -13.84
N ALA A 123 10.30 -4.66 -14.03
CA ALA A 123 10.81 -3.62 -13.14
C ALA A 123 10.43 -3.86 -11.66
N MET A 124 9.16 -4.16 -11.36
CA MET A 124 8.71 -4.41 -9.99
C MET A 124 9.35 -5.68 -9.40
N HIS A 125 9.58 -6.71 -10.21
CA HIS A 125 10.25 -7.93 -9.74
C HIS A 125 11.69 -7.67 -9.31
N HIS A 126 12.39 -6.73 -9.94
CA HIS A 126 13.74 -6.33 -9.49
C HIS A 126 13.70 -5.60 -8.14
N LEU A 127 12.72 -4.72 -7.91
CA LEU A 127 12.50 -4.10 -6.59
C LEU A 127 12.20 -5.16 -5.51
N TRP A 128 11.33 -6.12 -5.80
CA TRP A 128 11.05 -7.23 -4.86
C TRP A 128 12.25 -8.13 -4.62
N GLY A 129 13.07 -8.40 -5.64
CA GLY A 129 14.32 -9.15 -5.48
C GLY A 129 15.32 -8.41 -4.58
N ALA A 130 15.40 -7.09 -4.69
CA ALA A 130 16.21 -6.27 -3.79
C ALA A 130 15.65 -6.23 -2.36
N LEU A 131 14.32 -6.11 -2.20
CA LEU A 131 13.65 -6.22 -0.92
C LEU A 131 13.93 -7.57 -0.24
N ALA A 132 13.87 -8.68 -0.99
CA ALA A 132 14.15 -10.01 -0.44
C ALA A 132 15.60 -10.12 0.07
N ARG A 133 16.58 -9.53 -0.64
CA ARG A 133 17.97 -9.47 -0.17
C ARG A 133 18.09 -8.62 1.09
N TYR A 134 17.44 -7.45 1.13
CA TYR A 134 17.42 -6.57 2.29
C TYR A 134 16.81 -7.28 3.52
N VAL A 135 15.72 -8.01 3.33
CA VAL A 135 15.08 -8.84 4.36
C VAL A 135 16.03 -9.90 4.90
N ALA A 136 16.75 -10.60 4.02
CA ALA A 136 17.72 -11.61 4.43
C ALA A 136 18.91 -11.00 5.17
N GLU A 137 19.47 -9.89 4.67
CA GLU A 137 20.62 -9.20 5.25
C GLU A 137 20.34 -8.66 6.66
N HIS A 138 19.14 -8.12 6.88
CA HIS A 138 18.73 -7.58 8.17
C HIS A 138 17.97 -8.59 9.04
N GLU A 139 17.84 -9.84 8.59
CA GLU A 139 17.12 -10.93 9.26
C GLU A 139 15.68 -10.53 9.66
N ILE A 140 14.99 -9.82 8.77
CA ILE A 140 13.64 -9.32 9.02
C ILE A 140 12.67 -10.50 9.13
N GLU A 141 11.84 -10.48 10.17
CA GLU A 141 10.88 -11.53 10.50
C GLU A 141 9.44 -11.17 10.11
N VAL A 142 9.11 -9.88 10.06
CA VAL A 142 7.78 -9.39 9.71
C VAL A 142 7.86 -8.20 8.77
N LEU A 143 7.18 -8.34 7.64
CA LEU A 143 6.94 -7.26 6.68
C LEU A 143 5.52 -6.74 6.87
N PHE A 144 5.37 -5.42 6.96
CA PHE A 144 4.06 -4.78 7.08
C PHE A 144 4.08 -3.39 6.43
N GLY A 145 2.93 -2.74 6.30
CA GLY A 145 2.82 -1.39 5.76
C GLY A 145 1.43 -1.11 5.22
N VAL A 146 1.21 0.13 4.78
CA VAL A 146 -0.07 0.56 4.19
C VAL A 146 0.00 0.47 2.68
N ALA A 147 -0.95 -0.24 2.09
CA ALA A 147 -1.17 -0.26 0.66
C ALA A 147 -2.61 0.17 0.35
N SER A 148 -2.78 0.97 -0.69
CA SER A 148 -4.09 1.36 -1.19
C SER A 148 -4.36 0.65 -2.50
N PHE A 149 -5.59 0.15 -2.67
CA PHE A 149 -6.05 -0.36 -3.95
C PHE A 149 -6.53 0.79 -4.82
N HIS A 150 -6.26 0.70 -6.13
CA HIS A 150 -6.76 1.69 -7.07
C HIS A 150 -8.26 1.47 -7.30
N GLY A 151 -9.04 2.55 -7.12
CA GLY A 151 -10.49 2.56 -7.28
C GLY A 151 -11.26 2.18 -6.00
N THR A 152 -12.53 2.59 -5.97
CA THR A 152 -13.51 2.22 -4.94
C THR A 152 -14.45 1.11 -5.43
N ASP A 153 -14.12 0.46 -6.55
CA ASP A 153 -14.99 -0.53 -7.16
C ASP A 153 -14.92 -1.83 -6.36
N THR A 154 -16.00 -2.09 -5.64
CA THR A 154 -16.12 -3.22 -4.72
C THR A 154 -16.18 -4.55 -5.49
N ALA A 155 -16.69 -4.56 -6.73
CA ALA A 155 -16.90 -5.79 -7.49
C ALA A 155 -15.59 -6.47 -7.94
N PRO A 156 -14.65 -5.80 -8.63
CA PRO A 156 -13.37 -6.39 -9.01
C PRO A 156 -12.54 -6.84 -7.80
N LEU A 157 -12.66 -6.13 -6.68
CA LEU A 157 -11.95 -6.47 -5.44
C LEU A 157 -12.51 -7.76 -4.83
N ALA A 158 -13.83 -7.86 -4.70
CA ALA A 158 -14.50 -9.06 -4.19
C ALA A 158 -14.18 -10.30 -5.04
N GLU A 159 -14.18 -10.18 -6.37
CA GLU A 159 -13.82 -11.27 -7.29
C GLU A 159 -12.36 -11.71 -7.18
N ARG A 160 -11.44 -10.79 -6.91
CA ARG A 160 -10.02 -11.14 -6.72
C ARG A 160 -9.80 -11.86 -5.40
N LEU A 161 -10.44 -11.41 -4.33
CA LEU A 161 -10.38 -12.05 -3.01
C LEU A 161 -11.02 -13.44 -3.05
N ALA A 162 -12.17 -13.58 -3.71
CA ALA A 162 -12.85 -14.87 -3.89
C ALA A 162 -12.01 -15.87 -4.69
N ARG A 163 -11.38 -15.43 -5.79
CA ARG A 163 -10.42 -16.25 -6.56
C ARG A 163 -9.17 -16.65 -5.79
N ALA A 164 -8.79 -15.88 -4.77
CA ALA A 164 -7.71 -16.25 -3.85
C ALA A 164 -8.14 -17.28 -2.78
N GLY A 165 -9.40 -17.74 -2.82
CA GLY A 165 -9.96 -18.75 -1.92
C GLY A 165 -10.57 -18.20 -0.63
N LEU A 166 -10.78 -16.89 -0.54
CA LEU A 166 -11.39 -16.25 0.63
C LEU A 166 -12.92 -16.21 0.48
N GLY A 167 -13.65 -16.51 1.55
CA GLY A 167 -15.08 -16.20 1.64
C GLY A 167 -15.29 -14.70 1.79
N VAL A 168 -16.04 -14.08 0.88
CA VAL A 168 -16.22 -12.62 0.84
C VAL A 168 -17.69 -12.29 1.06
N LEU A 169 -17.98 -11.43 2.04
CA LEU A 169 -19.29 -10.80 2.18
C LEU A 169 -19.20 -9.35 1.68
N VAL A 170 -19.87 -9.06 0.56
CA VAL A 170 -20.01 -7.70 0.05
C VAL A 170 -21.22 -7.04 0.72
N SER A 171 -20.99 -5.90 1.38
CA SER A 171 -22.01 -5.18 2.11
C SER A 171 -22.16 -3.76 1.56
N THR A 172 -23.31 -3.44 0.97
CA THR A 172 -23.63 -2.11 0.44
C THR A 172 -24.61 -1.37 1.35
N ALA A 173 -24.50 -0.04 1.41
CA ALA A 173 -25.45 0.79 2.16
C ALA A 173 -26.75 1.03 1.39
N THR A 174 -26.69 0.99 0.06
CA THR A 174 -27.83 1.14 -0.85
C THR A 174 -28.33 -0.22 -1.33
N ASP A 175 -29.61 -0.28 -1.67
CA ASP A 175 -30.26 -1.44 -2.30
C ASP A 175 -29.98 -1.56 -3.80
N GLU A 176 -29.07 -0.73 -4.32
CA GLU A 176 -28.62 -0.85 -5.70
C GLU A 176 -27.82 -2.15 -5.88
N SER A 177 -28.20 -2.90 -6.91
CA SER A 177 -27.51 -4.13 -7.30
C SER A 177 -26.09 -3.79 -7.76
N LEU A 178 -25.10 -4.04 -6.90
CA LEU A 178 -23.70 -4.04 -7.29
C LEU A 178 -23.44 -5.30 -8.15
N SER A 179 -23.02 -5.08 -9.40
CA SER A 179 -22.67 -6.16 -10.33
C SER A 179 -21.34 -6.81 -9.94
N VAL A 180 -21.35 -7.53 -8.82
CA VAL A 180 -20.25 -8.40 -8.40
C VAL A 180 -20.42 -9.74 -9.12
N GLY A 181 -19.34 -10.40 -9.52
CA GLY A 181 -19.39 -11.69 -10.22
C GLY A 181 -20.12 -12.82 -9.49
N CYS A 182 -20.35 -13.93 -10.19
CA CYS A 182 -21.09 -15.10 -9.70
C CYS A 182 -20.23 -16.14 -8.96
N ASP A 183 -19.07 -15.73 -8.44
CA ASP A 183 -18.18 -16.63 -7.70
C ASP A 183 -18.90 -17.16 -6.44
N PRO A 184 -18.91 -18.49 -6.20
CA PRO A 184 -19.64 -19.09 -5.09
C PRO A 184 -19.12 -18.66 -3.71
N ASN A 185 -17.90 -18.15 -3.62
CA ASN A 185 -17.34 -17.63 -2.38
C ASN A 185 -17.82 -16.20 -2.04
N ILE A 186 -18.61 -15.56 -2.93
CA ILE A 186 -19.13 -14.21 -2.72
C ILE A 186 -20.58 -14.27 -2.25
N ARG A 187 -20.81 -13.77 -1.04
CA ARG A 187 -22.14 -13.48 -0.47
C ARG A 187 -22.39 -11.97 -0.48
N ARG A 188 -23.65 -11.55 -0.48
CA ARG A 188 -24.05 -10.14 -0.60
C ARG A 188 -25.09 -9.77 0.44
N ARG A 189 -25.00 -8.55 0.96
CA ARG A 189 -26.09 -7.86 1.68
C ARG A 189 -26.19 -6.41 1.22
N SER A 190 -27.40 -5.87 1.25
CA SER A 190 -27.66 -4.43 1.12
C SER A 190 -28.31 -3.89 2.39
N GLY A 191 -28.41 -2.57 2.47
CA GLY A 191 -29.02 -1.86 3.58
C GLY A 191 -28.00 -1.26 4.53
N ARG A 192 -28.26 0.01 4.88
CA ARG A 192 -27.42 0.83 5.77
C ARG A 192 -27.31 0.19 7.15
N LEU A 193 -26.09 0.14 7.67
CA LEU A 193 -25.80 -0.27 9.05
C LEU A 193 -25.22 0.91 9.81
N ASP A 194 -25.71 1.10 11.04
CA ASP A 194 -25.02 1.90 12.03
C ASP A 194 -23.88 1.08 12.66
N ARG A 195 -23.14 1.69 13.59
CA ARG A 195 -22.05 1.02 14.32
C ARG A 195 -22.50 -0.31 14.95
N ALA A 196 -23.64 -0.30 15.65
CA ALA A 196 -24.11 -1.48 16.38
C ALA A 196 -24.47 -2.63 15.42
N GLY A 197 -25.14 -2.31 14.32
CA GLY A 197 -25.48 -3.26 13.27
C GLY A 197 -24.22 -3.81 12.58
N LEU A 198 -23.20 -2.99 12.35
CA LEU A 198 -21.95 -3.44 11.75
C LEU A 198 -21.14 -4.34 12.69
N SER A 199 -21.06 -4.01 13.98
CA SER A 199 -20.44 -4.88 14.99
C SER A 199 -21.18 -6.21 15.13
N ALA A 200 -22.52 -6.19 15.06
CA ALA A 200 -23.31 -7.42 15.06
C ALA A 200 -23.02 -8.28 13.83
N LEU A 201 -22.98 -7.67 12.64
CA LEU A 201 -22.64 -8.38 11.41
C LEU A 201 -21.25 -9.02 11.47
N ILE A 202 -20.24 -8.27 11.92
CA ILE A 202 -18.86 -8.77 12.04
C ILE A 202 -18.81 -10.01 12.93
N ARG A 203 -19.48 -9.96 14.08
CA ARG A 203 -19.53 -11.07 15.04
C ARG A 203 -20.31 -12.26 14.49
N ASP A 204 -21.53 -12.03 14.00
CA ASP A 204 -22.47 -13.09 13.64
C ASP A 204 -22.00 -13.83 12.37
N GLU A 205 -21.34 -13.13 11.43
CA GLU A 205 -20.72 -13.72 10.23
C GLU A 205 -19.25 -14.14 10.44
N SER A 206 -18.71 -13.99 11.65
CA SER A 206 -17.32 -14.32 11.99
C SER A 206 -16.29 -13.67 11.03
N ILE A 207 -16.52 -12.40 10.69
CA ILE A 207 -15.68 -11.63 9.77
C ILE A 207 -14.30 -11.40 10.39
N ARG A 208 -13.24 -11.84 9.70
CA ARG A 208 -11.86 -11.72 10.17
C ARG A 208 -11.12 -10.47 9.69
N ALA A 209 -11.62 -9.84 8.63
CA ALA A 209 -11.05 -8.65 8.04
C ALA A 209 -12.16 -7.81 7.41
N LEU A 210 -12.15 -6.51 7.68
CA LEU A 210 -13.05 -5.54 7.07
C LEU A 210 -12.28 -4.72 6.04
N VAL A 211 -12.78 -4.69 4.81
CA VAL A 211 -12.22 -3.87 3.73
C VAL A 211 -13.19 -2.73 3.44
N ASP A 212 -12.82 -1.51 3.82
CA ASP A 212 -13.60 -0.32 3.50
C ASP A 212 -13.32 0.13 2.07
N ALA A 213 -14.28 -0.12 1.17
CA ALA A 213 -14.25 0.32 -0.22
C ALA A 213 -15.25 1.46 -0.48
N THR A 214 -15.61 2.23 0.55
CA THR A 214 -16.57 3.33 0.42
C THR A 214 -16.00 4.56 -0.28
N HIS A 215 -16.87 5.35 -0.90
CA HIS A 215 -16.48 6.62 -1.51
C HIS A 215 -15.89 7.58 -0.45
N PRO A 216 -14.88 8.41 -0.75
CA PRO A 216 -14.23 9.29 0.23
C PRO A 216 -15.17 10.22 1.02
N TYR A 217 -16.35 10.54 0.47
CA TYR A 217 -17.40 11.36 1.10
C TYR A 217 -18.36 10.58 2.02
N ALA A 218 -18.27 9.25 2.08
CA ALA A 218 -19.08 8.40 2.96
C ALA A 218 -18.48 8.33 4.38
N THR A 219 -18.22 9.49 4.97
CA THR A 219 -17.52 9.65 6.26
C THR A 219 -18.17 8.85 7.38
N GLU A 220 -19.50 8.91 7.51
CA GLU A 220 -20.25 8.20 8.56
C GLU A 220 -20.09 6.67 8.47
N ILE A 221 -20.09 6.11 7.26
CA ILE A 221 -19.95 4.66 7.06
C ILE A 221 -18.52 4.23 7.41
N ARG A 222 -17.52 5.00 6.98
CA ARG A 222 -16.11 4.77 7.32
C ARG A 222 -15.86 4.84 8.82
N ASP A 223 -16.44 5.82 9.51
CA ASP A 223 -16.27 5.98 10.95
C ASP A 223 -16.95 4.83 11.71
N ASN A 224 -18.14 4.41 11.28
CA ASN A 224 -18.80 3.21 11.81
C ASN A 224 -17.97 1.94 11.57
N ALA A 225 -17.38 1.78 10.38
CA ALA A 225 -16.51 0.66 10.02
C ALA A 225 -15.27 0.59 10.91
N ARG A 226 -14.57 1.71 11.08
CA ARG A 226 -13.41 1.81 11.98
C ARG A 226 -13.80 1.48 13.42
N ALA A 227 -14.91 2.05 13.90
CA ALA A 227 -15.35 1.88 15.29
C ALA A 227 -15.96 0.50 15.60
N ALA A 228 -16.40 -0.25 14.58
CA ALA A 228 -16.93 -1.61 14.71
C ALA A 228 -15.86 -2.69 14.57
N ALA A 229 -14.72 -2.37 13.94
CA ALA A 229 -13.57 -3.25 13.76
C ALA A 229 -12.49 -3.12 14.85
N ALA A 230 -12.60 -2.09 15.72
CA ALA A 230 -11.78 -1.90 16.92
C ALA A 230 -12.30 -2.75 18.09
#